data_AF-A0A377KE73-F1
#
_entry.id   AF-A0A377KE73-F1
#
_cell.length_a   1.000
_cell.length_b   1.000
_cell.length_c   1.000
_cell.angle_alpha   90.00
_cell.angle_beta   90.00
_cell.angle_gamma   90.00
#
_symmetry.space_group_name_H-M   'P 1'
#
loop_
_entity.id
_entity.type
_entity.pdbx_description
1 polymer ?
#
loop_
_entity_poly.entity_id
_entity_poly.type
_entity_poly.pdbx_seq_one_letter_code
_entity_poly.pdbx_strand_id
1 'polypeptide(L)'
;MKPIQDDIRHAQWRWDLAIASHGIHMHAPEEGLRMLGTAMDKAADARTKLARLLATKGITHEIQIPDISTKEKAQQAIGLNMEQIKAEKAGLQSKR
;
A
#
# COMPACT_ATOMS: atom_id res chain seq x y z
N MET A 1 9.17 13.98 8.24
CA MET A 1 8.11 13.14 7.63
C MET A 1 7.67 13.64 6.27
N LYS A 2 7.31 14.92 6.08
CA LYS A 2 6.80 15.48 4.82
C LYS A 2 7.46 14.95 3.52
N PRO A 3 8.80 15.01 3.33
CA PRO A 3 9.41 14.53 2.08
C PRO A 3 9.24 13.02 1.85
N ILE A 4 9.27 12.21 2.92
CA ILE A 4 9.01 10.77 2.85
C ILE A 4 7.56 10.50 2.44
N GLN A 5 6.61 11.26 3.01
CA GLN A 5 5.18 11.10 2.71
C GLN A 5 4.87 11.52 1.27
N ASP A 6 5.55 12.54 0.74
CA ASP A 6 5.42 12.92 -0.67
C ASP A 6 5.92 11.81 -1.61
N ASP A 7 7.04 11.18 -1.29
CA ASP A 7 7.55 10.04 -2.07
C ASP A 7 6.59 8.84 -2.02
N ILE A 8 6.05 8.50 -0.83
CA ILE A 8 5.04 7.44 -0.67
C ILE A 8 3.78 7.77 -1.47
N ARG A 9 3.29 9.02 -1.40
CA ARG A 9 2.13 9.48 -2.17
C ARG A 9 2.34 9.28 -3.67
N HIS A 10 3.50 9.68 -4.20
CA HIS A 10 3.81 9.53 -5.62
C HIS A 10 4.00 8.07 -6.04
N ALA A 11 4.70 7.27 -5.22
CA ALA A 11 4.91 5.85 -5.47
C ALA A 11 3.57 5.11 -5.55
N GLN A 12 2.72 5.29 -4.54
CA GLN A 12 1.42 4.61 -4.47
C GLN A 12 0.47 5.09 -5.57
N TRP A 13 0.43 6.39 -5.89
CA TRP A 13 -0.38 6.91 -7.00
C TRP A 13 -0.01 6.24 -8.34
N ARG A 14 1.28 6.15 -8.65
CA ARG A 14 1.76 5.55 -9.90
C ARG A 14 1.45 4.06 -9.96
N TRP A 15 1.67 3.35 -8.85
CA TRP A 15 1.35 1.93 -8.75
C TRP A 15 -0.15 1.68 -8.92
N ASP A 16 -0.99 2.40 -8.17
CA ASP A 16 -2.44 2.21 -8.18
C ASP A 16 -3.01 2.49 -9.57
N LEU A 17 -2.64 3.61 -10.19
CA LEU A 17 -3.09 3.94 -11.55
C LEU A 17 -2.62 2.92 -12.59
N ALA A 18 -1.44 2.31 -12.42
CA ALA A 18 -0.91 1.32 -13.35
C ALA A 18 -1.70 0.01 -13.35
N ILE A 19 -2.37 -0.35 -12.24
CA ILE A 19 -3.03 -1.66 -12.07
C ILE A 19 -4.52 -1.58 -11.74
N ALA A 20 -5.06 -0.38 -11.48
CA ALA A 20 -6.48 -0.17 -11.19
C ALA A 20 -7.39 -0.61 -12.35
N SER A 21 -6.89 -0.51 -13.60
CA SER A 21 -7.53 -1.14 -14.74
C SER A 21 -7.13 -2.62 -14.83
N HIS A 22 -8.08 -3.50 -14.54
CA HIS A 22 -7.89 -4.94 -14.67
C HIS A 22 -7.45 -5.37 -16.08
N GLY A 23 -7.78 -4.59 -17.13
CA GLY A 23 -7.42 -4.88 -18.52
C GLY A 23 -6.10 -4.26 -18.99
N ILE A 24 -5.30 -3.65 -18.11
CA ILE A 24 -4.08 -2.92 -18.50
C ILE A 24 -3.08 -3.79 -19.27
N HIS A 25 -2.99 -5.06 -18.90
CA HIS A 25 -2.11 -6.03 -19.55
C HIS A 25 -2.46 -6.27 -21.03
N MET A 26 -3.68 -5.94 -21.46
CA MET A 26 -4.11 -6.00 -22.85
C MET A 26 -4.10 -4.61 -23.50
N HIS A 27 -4.69 -3.61 -22.83
CA HIS A 27 -4.92 -2.30 -23.43
C HIS A 27 -3.63 -1.48 -23.60
N ALA A 28 -2.71 -1.54 -22.63
CA ALA A 28 -1.46 -0.78 -22.66
C ALA A 28 -0.39 -1.43 -21.74
N PRO A 29 0.06 -2.67 -22.04
CA PRO A 29 0.98 -3.41 -21.16
C PRO A 29 2.31 -2.68 -20.92
N GLU A 30 2.90 -2.09 -21.96
CA GLU A 30 4.16 -1.35 -21.81
C GLU A 30 4.01 -0.10 -20.94
N GLU A 31 2.89 0.61 -21.03
CA GLU A 31 2.62 1.77 -20.18
C GLU A 31 2.42 1.35 -18.72
N GLY A 32 1.70 0.25 -18.48
CA GLY A 32 1.58 -0.34 -17.15
C GLY A 32 2.95 -0.69 -16.55
N LEU A 33 3.81 -1.35 -17.32
CA LEU A 33 5.18 -1.69 -16.90
C LEU A 33 6.03 -0.44 -16.64
N ARG A 34 5.97 0.57 -17.53
CA ARG A 34 6.70 1.84 -17.38
C ARG A 34 6.26 2.56 -16.09
N MET A 35 4.96 2.65 -15.85
CA MET A 35 4.42 3.29 -14.66
C MET A 35 4.86 2.57 -13.37
N LEU A 36 4.82 1.23 -13.35
CA LEU A 36 5.33 0.43 -12.23
C LEU A 36 6.83 0.68 -11.98
N GLY A 37 7.64 0.81 -13.03
CA GLY A 37 9.05 1.20 -12.90
C GLY A 37 9.21 2.56 -12.21
N THR A 38 8.42 3.56 -12.60
CA THR A 38 8.45 4.89 -11.95
C THR A 38 7.87 4.89 -10.52
N ALA A 39 6.99 3.94 -10.19
CA ALA A 39 6.52 3.74 -8.82
C ALA A 39 7.65 3.19 -7.93
N MET A 40 8.42 2.24 -8.45
CA MET A 40 9.57 1.64 -7.76
C MET A 40 10.66 2.67 -7.44
N ASP A 41 10.98 3.57 -8.38
CA ASP A 41 11.91 4.69 -8.16
C ASP A 41 11.53 5.53 -6.92
N LYS A 42 10.26 5.93 -6.82
CA LYS A 42 9.77 6.71 -5.67
C LYS A 42 9.70 5.91 -4.37
N ALA A 43 9.41 4.61 -4.46
CA ALA A 43 9.45 3.72 -3.30
C ALA A 43 10.87 3.57 -2.75
N ALA A 44 11.88 3.45 -3.62
CA ALA A 44 13.29 3.39 -3.24
C ALA A 44 13.74 4.69 -2.55
N ASP A 45 13.35 5.83 -3.11
CA ASP A 45 13.52 7.16 -2.52
C ASP A 45 12.96 7.24 -1.09
N ALA A 46 11.70 6.81 -0.91
CA ALA A 46 11.01 6.83 0.37
C ALA A 46 11.70 5.94 1.42
N ARG A 47 12.00 4.68 1.07
CA ARG A 47 12.64 3.71 1.99
C ARG A 47 14.04 4.16 2.40
N THR A 48 14.80 4.76 1.48
CA THR A 48 16.16 5.27 1.78
C THR A 48 16.11 6.46 2.74
N LYS A 49 15.16 7.39 2.53
CA LYS A 49 14.92 8.52 3.45
C LYS A 49 14.41 8.03 4.82
N LEU A 50 13.55 7.01 4.86
CA LEU A 50 13.09 6.39 6.09
C LEU A 50 14.23 5.73 6.88
N ALA A 51 15.09 4.95 6.23
CA ALA A 51 16.22 4.31 6.89
C ALA A 51 17.14 5.34 7.58
N ARG A 52 17.47 6.44 6.89
CA ARG A 52 18.23 7.55 7.48
C ARG A 52 17.50 8.20 8.66
N LEU A 53 16.20 8.47 8.52
CA LEU A 53 15.39 9.05 9.61
C LEU A 53 15.35 8.13 10.84
N LEU A 54 15.12 6.83 10.64
CA LEU A 54 15.10 5.83 11.71
C LEU A 54 16.46 5.76 12.42
N ALA A 55 17.56 5.85 11.68
CA ALA A 55 18.89 5.90 12.28
C ALA A 55 19.06 7.11 13.22
N THR A 56 18.52 8.30 12.88
CA THR A 56 18.50 9.46 13.80
C THR A 56 17.68 9.24 15.08
N LYS A 57 16.84 8.20 15.09
CA LYS A 57 16.03 7.78 16.25
C LYS A 57 16.63 6.57 16.96
N GLY A 58 17.85 6.16 16.61
CA GLY A 58 18.53 5.00 17.20
C GLY A 58 18.06 3.65 16.66
N ILE A 59 17.26 3.63 15.59
CA ILE A 59 16.76 2.41 14.96
C ILE A 59 17.56 2.15 13.69
N THR A 60 18.42 1.13 13.75
CA THR A 60 19.35 0.76 12.65
C THR A 60 19.08 -0.64 12.09
N HIS A 61 18.14 -1.38 12.67
CA HIS A 61 17.70 -2.68 12.21
C HIS A 61 16.52 -2.57 11.24
N GLU A 62 16.24 -3.65 10.53
CA GLU A 62 15.06 -3.76 9.66
C GLU A 62 13.76 -3.76 10.47
N ILE A 63 12.78 -2.95 10.04
CA ILE A 63 11.46 -2.90 10.66
C ILE A 63 10.68 -4.17 10.31
N GLN A 64 10.37 -4.97 11.33
CA GLN A 64 9.58 -6.18 11.18
C GLN A 64 8.13 -5.85 10.78
N ILE A 65 7.60 -6.61 9.83
CA ILE A 65 6.23 -6.46 9.34
C ILE A 65 5.36 -7.51 10.04
N PRO A 66 4.16 -7.14 10.56
CA PRO A 66 3.22 -8.14 11.10
C PRO A 66 2.82 -9.15 10.02
N ASP A 67 2.30 -10.30 10.44
CA ASP A 67 1.86 -11.32 9.50
C ASP A 67 0.68 -10.80 8.63
N ILE A 68 0.93 -10.64 7.34
CA ILE A 68 -0.04 -10.23 6.32
C ILE A 68 -0.26 -11.32 5.26
N SER A 69 0.04 -12.59 5.60
CA SER A 69 -0.06 -13.74 4.68
C SER A 69 -1.49 -14.06 4.23
N THR A 70 -2.50 -13.59 4.97
CA THR A 70 -3.91 -13.70 4.57
C THR A 70 -4.61 -12.35 4.68
N LYS A 71 -5.73 -12.20 3.96
CA LYS A 71 -6.60 -11.03 4.02
C LYS A 71 -7.04 -10.74 5.45
N GLU A 72 -7.44 -11.77 6.19
CA GLU A 72 -7.94 -11.67 7.57
C GLU A 72 -6.85 -11.15 8.51
N LYS A 73 -5.63 -11.69 8.39
CA LYS A 73 -4.49 -11.24 9.19
C LYS A 73 -4.09 -9.81 8.87
N ALA A 74 -4.08 -9.43 7.59
CA ALA A 74 -3.81 -8.05 7.18
C ALA A 74 -4.86 -7.05 7.70
N GLN A 75 -6.15 -7.41 7.64
CA GLN A 75 -7.25 -6.60 8.17
C GLN A 75 -7.14 -6.43 9.70
N GLN A 76 -6.80 -7.51 10.41
CA GLN A 76 -6.58 -7.47 11.86
C GLN A 76 -5.37 -6.61 12.22
N ALA A 77 -4.25 -6.72 11.48
CA ALA A 77 -3.02 -5.98 11.73
C ALA A 77 -3.20 -4.44 11.65
N ILE A 78 -4.18 -3.97 10.88
CA ILE A 78 -4.53 -2.54 10.79
C ILE A 78 -5.74 -2.14 11.66
N GLY A 79 -6.24 -3.04 12.51
CA GLY A 79 -7.27 -2.75 13.52
C GLY A 79 -8.72 -2.80 13.03
N LEU A 80 -9.02 -3.46 11.90
CA LEU A 80 -10.40 -3.61 11.43
C LEU A 80 -11.15 -4.72 12.18
N ASN A 81 -12.27 -4.37 12.81
CA ASN A 81 -13.23 -5.35 13.32
C ASN A 81 -14.11 -5.88 12.17
N MET A 82 -13.63 -6.93 11.50
CA MET A 82 -14.29 -7.48 10.31
C MET A 82 -15.59 -8.21 10.61
N GLU A 83 -15.81 -8.71 11.82
CA GLU A 83 -17.09 -9.32 12.22
C GLU A 83 -18.17 -8.24 12.29
N GLN A 84 -17.89 -7.15 13.00
CA GLN A 84 -18.80 -6.01 13.10
C GLN A 84 -19.11 -5.42 11.71
N ILE A 85 -18.07 -5.12 10.92
CA ILE A 85 -18.24 -4.51 9.58
C ILE A 85 -19.12 -5.38 8.67
N LYS A 86 -18.93 -6.70 8.69
CA LYS A 86 -19.75 -7.63 7.89
C LYS A 86 -21.19 -7.71 8.39
N ALA A 87 -21.40 -7.77 9.70
CA ALA A 87 -22.73 -7.81 10.30
C ALA A 87 -23.54 -6.53 9.96
N GLU A 88 -22.93 -5.36 10.11
CA GLU A 88 -23.54 -4.08 9.74
C GLU A 88 -23.89 -4.02 8.24
N LYS A 89 -22.97 -4.49 7.38
CA LYS A 89 -23.21 -4.54 5.92
C LYS A 89 -24.36 -5.47 5.55
N ALA A 90 -24.43 -6.66 6.14
CA ALA A 90 -25.50 -7.62 5.89
C ALA A 90 -26.86 -7.05 6.33
N GLY A 91 -26.92 -6.42 7.51
CA GLY A 91 -28.12 -5.75 7.99
C GLY A 91 -28.57 -4.56 7.14
N LEU A 92 -27.64 -3.87 6.46
CA LEU A 92 -27.98 -2.84 5.46
C LEU A 92 -28.50 -3.45 4.15
N GLN A 93 -27.94 -4.57 3.70
CA GLN A 93 -28.36 -5.24 2.46
C GLN A 93 -29.73 -5.90 2.59
N SER A 94 -30.07 -6.47 3.75
CA SER A 94 -31.39 -7.09 3.99
C SER A 94 -32.54 -6.09 4.09
N LYS A 95 -32.24 -4.79 4.12
CA LYS A 95 -33.23 -3.69 4.12
C LYS A 95 -33.53 -3.14 2.72
N ARG A 96 -32.84 -3.64 1.68
CA ARG A 96 -33.12 -3.35 0.27
C ARG A 96 -34.01 -4.44 -0.31
#